data_AF-A0A0U2JJG4-F1
#
_entry.id   AF-A0A0U2JJG4-F1
#
_cell.length_a   1.000
_cell.length_b   1.000
_cell.length_c   1.000
_cell.angle_alpha   90.00
_cell.angle_beta   90.00
_cell.angle_gamma   90.00
#
_symmetry.space_group_name_H-M   'P 1'
#
loop_
_entity.id
_entity.type
_entity.pdbx_description
1 polymer ?
#
loop_
_entity_poly.entity_id
_entity_poly.type
_entity_poly.pdbx_seq_one_letter_code
_entity_poly.pdbx_strand_id
1 'polypeptide(L)'
;MIAHRHFASLRLRQFLAPESVEEFDSWFFMGREWLGEAFGATEFLRSKSVPDDTRLISLDLLNLPPQKATMILSSLDMPVRPGMSEAELLTLFGAPAKVHNFLPDRKALDFQVFQPDPYQLTLTLFKEQGLGKVLVLSEV
;
A
#
# COMPACT_ATOMS: atom_id res chain seq x y z
N MET A 1 -7.88 -9.70 -2.54
CA MET A 1 -7.43 -8.45 -3.21
C MET A 1 -8.38 -8.15 -4.35
N ILE A 2 -8.64 -6.87 -4.64
CA ILE A 2 -9.58 -6.46 -5.70
C ILE A 2 -8.98 -6.54 -7.12
N ALA A 3 -9.83 -6.53 -8.14
CA ALA A 3 -9.41 -6.43 -9.56
C ALA A 3 -8.78 -5.07 -9.88
N HIS A 4 -7.83 -5.04 -10.82
CA HIS A 4 -7.09 -3.84 -11.24
C HIS A 4 -8.02 -2.70 -11.63
N ARG A 5 -9.11 -2.99 -12.35
CA ARG A 5 -10.09 -1.97 -12.74
C ARG A 5 -10.73 -1.24 -11.54
N HIS A 6 -10.93 -1.94 -10.41
CA HIS A 6 -11.47 -1.33 -9.21
C HIS A 6 -10.37 -0.58 -8.46
N PHE A 7 -9.17 -1.17 -8.39
CA PHE A 7 -7.98 -0.53 -7.80
C PHE A 7 -7.65 0.81 -8.47
N ALA A 8 -7.68 0.85 -9.81
CA ALA A 8 -7.42 2.04 -10.60
C ALA A 8 -8.34 3.23 -10.27
N SER A 9 -9.56 2.95 -9.81
CA SER A 9 -10.57 3.96 -9.47
C SER A 9 -10.44 4.53 -8.05
N LEU A 10 -9.62 3.90 -7.20
CA LEU A 10 -9.47 4.32 -5.80
C LEU A 10 -8.73 5.66 -5.72
N ARG A 11 -9.17 6.50 -4.79
CA ARG A 11 -8.54 7.79 -4.46
C ARG A 11 -8.48 7.95 -2.96
N LEU A 12 -7.40 8.52 -2.44
CA LEU A 12 -7.25 8.77 -1.01
C LEU A 12 -8.34 9.72 -0.49
N ARG A 13 -8.73 10.72 -1.31
CA ARG A 13 -9.82 11.67 -1.01
C ARG A 13 -11.20 11.01 -0.79
N GLN A 14 -11.38 9.75 -1.20
CA GLN A 14 -12.62 9.00 -0.92
C GLN A 14 -12.69 8.59 0.56
N PHE A 15 -11.56 8.55 1.27
CA PHE A 15 -11.46 8.08 2.64
C PHE A 15 -11.24 9.22 3.64
N LEU A 16 -10.54 10.28 3.24
CA LEU A 16 -10.14 11.39 4.09
C LEU A 16 -10.84 12.70 3.69
N ALA A 17 -10.90 13.65 4.62
CA ALA A 17 -11.47 14.96 4.34
C ALA A 17 -10.57 15.71 3.32
N PRO A 18 -11.13 16.42 2.33
CA PRO A 18 -10.34 17.04 1.27
C PRO A 18 -9.20 17.94 1.76
N GLU A 19 -9.41 18.68 2.84
CA GLU A 19 -8.43 19.58 3.46
C GLU A 19 -7.25 18.87 4.12
N SER A 20 -7.35 17.56 4.35
CA SER A 20 -6.28 16.73 4.91
C SER A 20 -5.45 16.02 3.83
N VAL A 21 -5.88 16.10 2.56
CA VAL A 21 -5.23 15.41 1.45
C VAL A 21 -4.42 16.41 0.64
N GLU A 22 -3.12 16.15 0.52
CA GLU A 22 -2.23 16.90 -0.35
C GLU A 22 -2.24 16.28 -1.76
N GLU A 23 -2.39 17.10 -2.79
CA GLU A 23 -2.20 16.68 -4.19
C GLU A 23 -0.84 17.15 -4.69
N PHE A 24 -0.19 16.32 -5.50
CA PHE A 24 1.07 16.66 -6.18
C PHE A 24 1.09 16.08 -7.59
N ASP A 25 1.80 16.77 -8.48
CA ASP A 25 1.84 16.50 -9.92
C ASP A 25 3.16 15.90 -10.40
N SER A 26 4.18 15.84 -9.53
CA SER A 26 5.48 15.26 -9.85
C SER A 26 6.20 14.72 -8.60
N TRP A 27 6.50 13.43 -8.64
CA TRP A 27 7.38 12.74 -7.71
C TRP A 27 8.12 11.59 -8.41
N PHE A 28 9.45 11.58 -8.36
CA PHE A 28 10.25 10.51 -8.95
C PHE A 28 10.51 9.38 -7.94
N PHE A 29 9.96 8.20 -8.20
CA PHE A 29 10.06 7.01 -7.35
C PHE A 29 10.02 5.73 -8.18
N MET A 30 10.77 4.69 -7.77
CA MET A 30 10.90 3.43 -8.52
C MET A 30 11.24 3.61 -10.02
N GLY A 31 12.06 4.62 -10.34
CA GLY A 31 12.49 4.91 -11.71
C GLY A 31 11.41 5.51 -12.61
N ARG A 32 10.28 5.95 -12.05
CA ARG A 32 9.14 6.52 -12.78
C ARG A 32 8.70 7.83 -12.14
N GLU A 33 8.02 8.66 -12.91
CA GLU A 33 7.37 9.88 -12.41
C GLU A 33 5.91 9.60 -12.05
N TRP A 34 5.53 10.03 -10.86
CA TRP A 34 4.23 9.83 -10.26
C TRP A 34 3.55 11.15 -9.96
N LEU A 35 2.23 11.13 -10.03
CA LEU A 35 1.35 12.16 -9.49
C LEU A 35 0.38 11.47 -8.52
N GLY A 36 -0.17 12.18 -7.55
CA GLY A 36 -0.89 11.48 -6.49
C GLY A 36 -1.56 12.35 -5.45
N GLU A 37 -2.10 11.64 -4.48
CA GLU A 37 -2.72 12.16 -3.28
C GLU A 37 -1.97 11.61 -2.07
N ALA A 38 -1.66 12.43 -1.08
CA ALA A 38 -0.97 12.05 0.13
C ALA A 38 -1.65 12.53 1.42
N PHE A 39 -1.45 11.75 2.48
CA PHE A 39 -1.67 12.12 3.88
C PHE A 39 -0.49 11.58 4.68
N GLY A 40 0.44 12.45 5.07
CA GLY A 40 1.72 12.03 5.63
C GLY A 40 2.44 11.07 4.67
N ALA A 41 2.78 9.86 5.13
CA ALA A 41 3.42 8.83 4.30
C ALA A 41 2.43 7.81 3.69
N THR A 42 1.12 8.11 3.71
CA THR A 42 0.12 7.36 2.94
C THR A 42 -0.12 8.04 1.61
N GLU A 43 -0.01 7.29 0.51
CA GLU A 43 0.04 7.82 -0.85
C GLU A 43 -0.78 6.94 -1.81
N PHE A 44 -1.58 7.58 -2.64
CA PHE A 44 -2.29 6.94 -3.76
C PHE A 44 -1.72 7.54 -5.05
N LEU A 45 -0.92 6.76 -5.77
CA LEU A 45 -0.12 7.22 -6.88
C LEU A 45 -0.64 6.71 -8.22
N ARG A 46 -0.51 7.59 -9.20
CA ARG A 46 -0.88 7.41 -10.59
C ARG A 46 0.36 7.69 -11.42
N SER A 47 0.63 6.86 -12.42
CA SER A 47 1.79 7.11 -13.27
C SER A 47 1.51 8.35 -14.12
N LYS A 48 2.51 9.19 -14.38
CA LYS A 48 2.33 10.35 -15.25
C LYS A 48 1.91 9.97 -16.69
N SER A 49 2.25 8.77 -17.15
CA SER A 49 1.80 8.24 -18.45
C SER A 49 0.36 7.71 -18.44
N VAL A 50 -0.20 7.40 -17.26
CA VAL A 50 -1.57 6.90 -17.07
C VAL A 50 -2.19 7.63 -15.86
N PRO A 51 -2.47 8.94 -16.00
CA PRO A 51 -2.79 9.82 -14.87
C PRO A 51 -4.18 9.58 -14.25
N ASP A 52 -5.02 8.80 -14.92
CA ASP A 52 -6.38 8.49 -14.49
C ASP A 52 -6.48 7.21 -13.65
N ASP A 53 -5.42 6.39 -13.62
CA ASP A 53 -5.45 5.11 -12.94
C ASP A 53 -4.50 5.11 -11.75
N THR A 54 -5.05 4.85 -10.55
CA THR A 54 -4.22 4.53 -9.39
C THR A 54 -3.47 3.23 -9.68
N ARG A 55 -2.15 3.27 -9.59
CA ARG A 55 -1.28 2.10 -9.84
C ARG A 55 -0.52 1.67 -8.59
N LEU A 56 -0.24 2.60 -7.67
CA LEU A 56 0.41 2.29 -6.41
C LEU A 56 -0.38 2.88 -5.25
N ILE A 57 -0.54 2.09 -4.19
CA ILE A 57 -1.05 2.55 -2.90
C ILE A 57 -0.01 2.20 -1.84
N SER A 58 0.52 3.21 -1.16
CA SER A 58 1.40 3.08 0.01
C SER A 58 0.60 3.52 1.24
N LEU A 59 0.46 2.66 2.25
CA LEU A 59 -0.27 2.92 3.48
C LEU A 59 0.71 2.95 4.65
N ASP A 60 0.66 4.04 5.42
CA ASP A 60 1.31 4.14 6.72
C ASP A 60 0.30 3.84 7.83
N LEU A 61 0.19 2.57 8.20
CA LEU A 61 -0.80 2.09 9.17
C LEU A 61 -0.57 2.61 10.58
N LEU A 62 0.62 3.14 10.87
CA LEU A 62 0.96 3.69 12.19
C LEU A 62 0.44 5.11 12.37
N ASN A 63 0.36 5.89 11.28
CA ASN A 63 -0.01 7.30 11.31
C ASN A 63 -1.41 7.57 10.75
N LEU A 64 -1.97 6.65 9.97
CA LEU A 64 -3.32 6.80 9.45
C LEU A 64 -4.36 6.58 10.57
N PRO A 65 -5.46 7.36 10.64
CA PRO A 65 -6.50 7.12 11.64
C PRO A 65 -7.00 5.67 11.55
N PRO A 66 -7.06 4.90 12.66
CA PRO A 66 -7.29 3.46 12.62
C PRO A 66 -8.54 3.04 11.83
N GLN A 67 -9.64 3.78 11.99
CA GLN A 67 -10.88 3.52 11.25
C GLN A 67 -10.68 3.67 9.73
N LYS A 68 -9.90 4.67 9.29
CA LYS A 68 -9.61 4.91 7.88
C LYS A 68 -8.69 3.83 7.33
N ALA A 69 -7.74 3.35 8.12
CA ALA A 69 -6.87 2.25 7.72
C ALA A 69 -7.70 1.00 7.47
N THR A 70 -8.59 0.64 8.41
CA THR A 70 -9.52 -0.49 8.23
C THR A 70 -10.40 -0.33 6.99
N MET A 71 -10.96 0.87 6.73
CA MET A 71 -11.80 1.11 5.55
C MET A 71 -11.02 0.91 4.24
N ILE A 72 -9.79 1.43 4.15
CA ILE A 72 -8.95 1.30 2.95
C ILE A 72 -8.56 -0.17 2.74
N LEU A 73 -8.07 -0.84 3.78
CA LEU A 73 -7.70 -2.27 3.73
C LEU A 73 -8.87 -3.15 3.31
N SER A 74 -10.07 -2.85 3.81
CA SER A 74 -11.31 -3.55 3.42
C SER A 74 -11.67 -3.28 1.95
N SER A 75 -11.51 -2.03 1.49
CA SER A 75 -11.77 -1.67 0.09
C SER A 75 -10.80 -2.34 -0.89
N LEU A 76 -9.59 -2.66 -0.43
CA LEU A 76 -8.61 -3.44 -1.17
C LEU A 76 -8.83 -4.96 -1.11
N ASP A 77 -9.81 -5.42 -0.33
CA ASP A 77 -10.02 -6.83 -0.01
C ASP A 77 -8.71 -7.48 0.48
N MET A 78 -8.02 -6.79 1.40
CA MET A 78 -6.73 -7.20 1.93
C MET A 78 -6.89 -7.76 3.34
N PRO A 79 -6.55 -9.03 3.60
CA PRO A 79 -6.82 -9.70 4.87
C PRO A 79 -5.80 -9.36 5.96
N VAL A 80 -5.32 -8.11 6.00
CA VAL A 80 -4.31 -7.67 6.97
C VAL A 80 -4.89 -6.64 7.94
N ARG A 81 -4.24 -6.50 9.10
CA ARG A 81 -4.55 -5.46 10.09
C ARG A 81 -3.25 -4.86 10.63
N PRO A 82 -3.27 -3.59 11.09
CA PRO A 82 -2.12 -3.00 11.78
C PRO A 82 -1.64 -3.90 12.93
N GLY A 83 -0.33 -4.05 13.03
CA GLY A 83 0.32 -4.83 14.08
C GLY A 83 0.29 -6.34 13.94
N MET A 84 -0.10 -6.87 12.78
CA MET A 84 0.12 -8.31 12.49
C MET A 84 1.59 -8.68 12.61
N SER A 85 1.84 -9.82 13.23
CA SER A 85 3.15 -10.45 13.30
C SER A 85 3.54 -11.07 11.96
N GLU A 86 4.84 -11.35 11.78
CA GLU A 86 5.32 -12.07 10.60
C GLU A 86 4.65 -13.44 10.44
N ALA A 87 4.47 -14.18 11.53
CA ALA A 87 3.84 -15.50 11.50
C ALA A 87 2.39 -15.44 10.97
N GLU A 88 1.63 -14.43 11.37
CA GLU A 88 0.27 -14.19 10.84
C GLU A 88 0.32 -13.88 9.34
N LEU A 89 1.24 -13.03 8.91
CA LEU A 89 1.39 -12.68 7.48
C LEU A 89 1.80 -13.88 6.64
N LEU A 90 2.72 -14.72 7.13
CA LEU A 90 3.13 -15.95 6.46
C LEU A 90 1.99 -16.97 6.39
N THR A 91 1.09 -16.98 7.38
CA THR A 91 -0.12 -17.82 7.34
C THR A 91 -1.09 -17.36 6.25
N LEU A 92 -1.21 -16.05 6.03
CA LEU A 92 -2.10 -15.47 5.03
C LEU A 92 -1.57 -15.57 3.61
N PHE A 93 -0.27 -15.31 3.41
CA PHE A 93 0.32 -15.13 2.08
C PHE A 93 1.34 -16.23 1.70
N GLY A 94 1.69 -17.13 2.63
CA GLY A 94 2.75 -18.10 2.43
C GLY A 94 4.14 -17.47 2.56
N ALA A 95 5.14 -18.07 1.89
CA ALA A 95 6.51 -17.57 1.91
C ALA A 95 6.66 -16.33 1.00
N PRO A 96 7.35 -15.27 1.44
CA PRO A 96 7.62 -14.11 0.60
C PRO A 96 8.61 -14.45 -0.51
N ALA A 97 8.48 -13.78 -1.65
CA ALA A 97 9.43 -13.87 -2.76
C ALA A 97 10.78 -13.25 -2.40
N LYS A 98 10.77 -12.17 -1.58
CA LYS A 98 11.98 -11.50 -1.08
C LYS A 98 11.76 -10.97 0.33
N VAL A 99 12.85 -10.91 1.10
CA VAL A 99 12.89 -10.29 2.43
C VAL A 99 14.01 -9.27 2.43
N HIS A 100 13.70 -8.04 2.85
CA HIS A 100 14.68 -6.96 2.96
C HIS A 100 14.81 -6.50 4.41
N ASN A 101 16.04 -6.40 4.89
CA ASN A 101 16.36 -5.86 6.22
C ASN A 101 17.09 -4.52 6.03
N PHE A 102 16.34 -3.48 5.68
CA PHE A 102 16.92 -2.16 5.36
C PHE A 102 17.42 -1.43 6.60
N LEU A 103 16.74 -1.59 7.73
CA LEU A 103 17.08 -0.94 9.00
C LEU A 103 16.92 -1.95 10.15
N PRO A 104 17.65 -1.80 11.27
CA PRO A 104 17.60 -2.77 12.38
C PRO A 104 16.22 -2.89 13.05
N ASP A 105 15.37 -1.88 12.89
CA ASP A 105 14.05 -1.76 13.50
C ASP A 105 12.91 -2.33 12.64
N ARG A 106 13.17 -2.64 11.37
CA ARG A 106 12.13 -3.05 10.43
C ARG A 106 12.62 -3.98 9.34
N LYS A 107 11.70 -4.76 8.79
CA LYS A 107 11.93 -5.55 7.58
C LYS A 107 10.74 -5.47 6.64
N ALA A 108 11.02 -5.62 5.35
CA ALA A 108 9.99 -5.68 4.31
C ALA A 108 9.91 -7.10 3.75
N LEU A 109 8.68 -7.58 3.58
CA LEU A 109 8.35 -8.86 2.96
C LEU A 109 7.65 -8.58 1.63
N ASP A 110 8.23 -9.04 0.53
CA ASP A 110 7.65 -8.88 -0.81
C ASP A 110 6.92 -10.16 -1.21
N PHE A 111 5.69 -10.01 -1.67
CA PHE A 111 4.82 -11.06 -2.17
C PHE A 111 4.38 -10.74 -3.60
N GLN A 112 4.06 -11.81 -4.33
CA GLN A 112 3.38 -11.73 -5.62
C GLN A 112 1.99 -12.31 -5.45
N VAL A 113 0.96 -11.49 -5.65
CA VAL A 113 -0.45 -11.91 -5.54
C VAL A 113 -1.04 -11.94 -6.93
N PHE A 114 -1.48 -13.10 -7.42
CA PHE A 114 -1.88 -13.26 -8.84
C PHE A 114 -3.40 -13.24 -9.08
N GLN A 115 -4.20 -13.16 -8.03
CA GLN A 115 -5.67 -13.26 -8.12
C GLN A 115 -6.33 -12.07 -7.44
N PRO A 116 -7.36 -11.46 -8.08
CA PRO A 116 -7.88 -11.74 -9.42
C PRO A 116 -6.96 -11.27 -10.56
N ASP A 117 -6.03 -10.36 -10.26
CA ASP A 117 -5.03 -9.80 -11.17
C ASP A 117 -3.66 -9.74 -10.45
N PRO A 118 -2.52 -9.65 -11.16
CA PRO A 118 -1.20 -9.63 -10.54
C PRO A 118 -0.89 -8.32 -9.80
N TYR A 119 -0.44 -8.43 -8.56
CA TYR A 119 0.06 -7.33 -7.74
C TYR A 119 1.41 -7.67 -7.13
N GLN A 120 2.26 -6.65 -7.02
CA GLN A 120 3.36 -6.66 -6.07
C GLN A 120 2.86 -6.11 -4.74
N LEU A 121 3.05 -6.88 -3.68
CA LEU A 121 2.66 -6.52 -2.32
C LEU A 121 3.91 -6.49 -1.44
N THR A 122 4.23 -5.34 -0.88
CA THR A 122 5.31 -5.20 0.10
C THR A 122 4.72 -4.86 1.47
N LEU A 123 5.00 -5.71 2.45
CA LEU A 123 4.56 -5.55 3.84
C LEU A 123 5.76 -5.21 4.72
N THR A 124 5.77 -4.02 5.32
CA THR A 124 6.83 -3.62 6.25
C THR A 124 6.42 -3.87 7.69
N LEU A 125 7.18 -4.73 8.37
CA LEU A 125 7.03 -5.00 9.80
C LEU A 125 8.06 -4.22 10.59
N PHE A 126 7.60 -3.54 11.63
CA PHE A 126 8.44 -2.95 12.66
C PHE A 126 8.56 -3.92 13.84
N LYS A 127 9.75 -3.97 14.45
CA LYS A 127 10.11 -4.98 15.44
C LYS A 127 9.16 -5.02 16.65
N GLU A 128 8.70 -3.86 17.11
CA GLU A 128 7.84 -3.75 18.30
C GLU A 128 6.36 -3.57 17.94
N GLN A 129 6.07 -2.97 16.79
CA GLN A 129 4.71 -2.61 16.40
C GLN A 129 4.05 -3.62 15.45
N GLY A 130 4.80 -4.55 14.85
CA GLY A 130 4.29 -5.47 13.83
C GLY A 130 4.10 -4.79 12.47
N LEU A 131 3.13 -5.25 11.67
CA LEU A 131 2.81 -4.65 10.37
C LEU A 131 2.48 -3.16 10.52
N GLY A 132 3.34 -2.29 9.97
CA GLY A 132 3.19 -0.85 10.04
C GLY A 132 3.05 -0.17 8.68
N LYS A 133 3.51 -0.80 7.59
CA LYS A 133 3.28 -0.27 6.23
C LYS A 133 2.85 -1.35 5.25
N VAL A 134 2.01 -0.95 4.30
CA VAL A 134 1.60 -1.78 3.18
C VAL A 134 1.80 -1.00 1.90
N LEU A 135 2.50 -1.57 0.93
CA LEU A 135 2.62 -1.03 -0.41
C LEU A 135 2.05 -2.05 -1.39
N VAL A 136 1.13 -1.60 -2.23
CA VAL A 136 0.48 -2.38 -3.28
C VAL A 136 0.76 -1.70 -4.61
N LEU A 137 1.33 -2.44 -5.54
CA LEU A 137 1.58 -1.98 -6.91
C LEU A 137 0.87 -2.90 -7.89
N SER A 138 -0.03 -2.33 -8.69
CA SER A 138 -0.63 -2.98 -9.86
C SER A 138 0.25 -2.70 -11.09
N GLU A 139 1.13 -3.64 -11.42
CA GLU A 139 1.82 -3.60 -12.72
C GLU A 139 0.96 -4.33 -13.75
N VAL A 140 0.68 -3.63 -14.87
CA VAL A 140 0.08 -4.18 -16.09
C VAL A 140 1.13 -4.12 -17.18
#